data_AF-A0AAV6V6I2-F1
#
_entry.id   AF-A0AAV6V6I2-F1
#
_cell.length_a   1.000
_cell.length_b   1.000
_cell.length_c   1.000
_cell.angle_alpha   90.00
_cell.angle_beta   90.00
_cell.angle_gamma   90.00
#
_symmetry.space_group_name_H-M   'P 1'
#
loop_
_entity.id
_entity.type
_entity.pdbx_description
1 polymer ?
#
loop_
_entity_poly.entity_id
_entity_poly.type
_entity_poly.pdbx_seq_one_letter_code
_entity_poly.pdbx_strand_id
1 'polypeptide(L)'
;MVNRDEVLRKLLQYWPVTVFAPTNDAIEKNNEWIVGRENKVVSYHVLNQVAEKSSFPFKSPTNLAGSPPLYLAVKEGPWKEYFVNNAKILRSEDYISQEGSKQLLYVIDEILMPYVSSTSLPPTAFDLLDQPESYDIREPLSAFDFRVKQEGLEELFMREGNNTFFLPVGAGVGHSFNRQQEVDKWVIRGHVIPKTILFTRLVSFDSYPSDAYGDDIKVELSIINESNAMGNSYTLHAQSNTIHSDYRHKKGVVMAKILKPNIPVKNGVVHLIESPLMIIDVTVWKFLHNERDGRLSEFLDLVNYAPDFKEILMSSQEKTLFAPSNEAIRQLPAEAVTQIKTNITAITNLLKLHLVMKSISTDDVMYGRHKDYISADNRNSLYFRILGDEKNKTLTVDGVGVKAAAVQSDIGAVDGMVHIIDRLLGMPYQTVYLKLHSDPDLKVSATMSSQDDWGGALDGNEKRFTFFVPSNEAWAQLRREFPTEYKQLAMGTFPYHVHKILDRHLVVNRELRSTDLERISDIQMVHGHFKVIHGGYPNGELLLEWEGLQARIIRPDVQAVNGVIHVIDRVMMKRRDLTKSGSSPVGQQGPAYFRVILSLVLAAIFF
;
A
#
# COMPACT_ATOMS: atom_id res chain seq x y z
N MET A 1 10.32 8.28 45.64
CA MET A 1 11.40 7.29 45.38
C MET A 1 12.78 7.90 45.67
N VAL A 2 13.13 9.04 45.06
CA VAL A 2 14.41 9.77 45.27
C VAL A 2 14.83 9.95 46.73
N ASN A 3 13.92 10.34 47.63
CA ASN A 3 14.26 10.57 49.05
C ASN A 3 14.76 9.33 49.81
N ARG A 4 14.57 8.12 49.25
CA ARG A 4 14.99 6.85 49.85
C ARG A 4 16.38 6.38 49.37
N ASP A 5 16.98 7.06 48.39
CA ASP A 5 18.28 6.70 47.82
C ASP A 5 19.34 7.74 48.21
N GLU A 6 20.23 7.39 49.14
CA GLU A 6 21.25 8.30 49.66
C GLU A 6 22.29 8.71 48.60
N VAL A 7 22.66 7.79 47.71
CA VAL A 7 23.65 8.05 46.64
C VAL A 7 23.09 9.08 45.68
N LEU A 8 21.84 8.90 45.27
CA LEU A 8 21.17 9.83 44.38
C LEU A 8 20.97 11.21 45.01
N ARG A 9 20.66 11.30 46.30
CA ARG A 9 20.55 12.58 47.00
C ARG A 9 21.87 13.34 47.00
N LYS A 10 22.99 12.66 47.23
CA LYS A 10 24.33 13.27 47.12
C LYS A 10 24.62 13.68 45.68
N LEU A 11 24.26 12.86 44.69
CA LEU A 11 24.44 13.18 43.28
C LEU A 11 23.68 14.47 42.89
N LEU A 12 22.42 14.58 43.31
CA LEU A 12 21.58 15.76 43.12
C LEU A 12 22.00 16.97 43.97
N GLN A 13 22.81 16.80 45.00
CA GLN A 13 23.30 17.93 45.80
C GLN A 13 24.57 18.53 45.22
N TYR A 14 25.53 17.69 44.82
CA TYR A 14 26.90 18.13 44.55
C TYR A 14 27.28 18.18 43.06
N TRP A 15 26.57 17.46 42.18
CA TRP A 15 27.06 17.21 40.81
C TRP A 15 26.17 17.81 39.72
N PRO A 16 26.77 18.11 38.55
CA PRO A 16 26.01 18.45 37.35
C PRO A 16 25.32 17.20 36.79
N VAL A 17 24.00 17.25 36.65
CA VAL A 17 23.20 16.06 36.32
C VAL A 17 22.04 16.38 35.39
N THR A 18 21.58 15.37 34.66
CA THR A 18 20.31 15.40 33.93
C THR A 18 19.38 14.36 34.52
N VAL A 19 18.18 14.78 34.92
CA VAL A 19 17.15 13.93 35.47
C VAL A 19 16.03 13.80 34.46
N PHE A 20 15.67 12.57 34.10
CA PHE A 20 14.50 12.27 33.30
C PHE A 20 13.37 11.86 34.24
N ALA A 21 12.46 12.76 34.58
CA ALA A 21 11.33 12.47 35.45
C ALA A 21 10.12 11.97 34.64
N PRO A 22 9.67 10.72 34.82
CA PRO A 22 8.43 10.26 34.18
C PRO A 22 7.22 10.98 34.77
N THR A 23 6.20 11.19 33.94
CA THR A 23 4.88 11.69 34.40
C THR A 23 4.22 10.70 35.37
N ASN A 24 3.27 11.19 36.18
CA ASN A 24 2.49 10.34 37.08
C ASN A 24 1.77 9.23 36.31
N ASP A 25 1.15 9.56 35.17
CA ASP A 25 0.50 8.60 34.28
C ASP A 25 1.45 7.49 33.81
N ALA A 26 2.71 7.84 33.48
CA ALA A 26 3.72 6.87 33.08
C ALA A 26 4.12 5.93 34.23
N ILE A 27 4.20 6.45 35.46
CA ILE A 27 4.47 5.66 36.66
C ILE A 27 3.30 4.72 36.96
N GLU A 28 2.07 5.25 36.96
CA GLU A 28 0.85 4.48 37.26
C GLU A 28 0.67 3.31 36.29
N LYS A 29 0.86 3.53 34.99
CA LYS A 29 0.80 2.48 33.96
C LYS A 29 1.79 1.35 34.14
N ASN A 30 2.90 1.59 34.86
CA ASN A 30 3.99 0.64 35.03
C ASN A 30 4.21 0.24 36.49
N ASN A 31 3.26 0.53 37.38
CA ASN A 31 3.43 0.38 38.82
C ASN A 31 3.81 -1.05 39.22
N GLU A 32 3.16 -2.07 38.64
CA GLU A 32 3.48 -3.48 38.91
C GLU A 32 4.93 -3.85 38.58
N TRP A 33 5.48 -3.28 37.50
CA TRP A 33 6.87 -3.53 37.12
C TRP A 33 7.86 -2.78 38.02
N ILE A 34 7.49 -1.57 38.45
CA ILE A 34 8.32 -0.70 39.31
C ILE A 34 8.48 -1.26 40.72
N VAL A 35 7.44 -1.89 41.27
CA VAL A 35 7.45 -2.44 42.63
C VAL A 35 8.62 -3.42 42.81
N GLY A 36 9.48 -3.15 43.80
CA GLY A 36 10.70 -3.92 44.07
C GLY A 36 11.91 -3.57 43.19
N ARG A 37 11.78 -2.63 42.25
CA ARG A 37 12.85 -2.14 41.35
C ARG A 37 13.14 -0.64 41.53
N GLU A 38 12.56 0.00 42.54
CA GLU A 38 12.48 1.46 42.65
C GLU A 38 13.85 2.14 42.57
N ASN A 39 14.85 1.66 43.31
CA ASN A 39 16.20 2.27 43.31
C ASN A 39 16.90 2.13 41.96
N LYS A 40 16.72 0.99 41.27
CA LYS A 40 17.27 0.75 39.93
C LYS A 40 16.62 1.70 38.92
N VAL A 41 15.30 1.80 38.96
CA VAL A 41 14.53 2.70 38.09
C VAL A 41 15.03 4.12 38.26
N VAL A 42 15.07 4.65 39.48
CA VAL A 42 15.48 6.05 39.68
C VAL A 42 16.93 6.28 39.25
N SER A 43 17.85 5.37 39.56
CA SER A 43 19.25 5.48 39.14
C SER A 43 19.42 5.51 37.62
N TYR A 44 18.59 4.77 36.88
CA TYR A 44 18.63 4.74 35.42
C TYR A 44 18.09 6.01 34.77
N HIS A 45 17.24 6.74 35.47
CA HIS A 45 16.66 8.00 34.99
C HIS A 45 17.58 9.21 35.19
N VAL A 46 18.81 9.01 35.68
CA VAL A 46 19.74 10.10 35.97
C VAL A 46 21.08 9.90 35.28
N LEU A 47 21.51 10.93 34.55
CA LEU A 47 22.84 11.07 33.98
C LEU A 47 23.72 11.90 34.90
N ASN A 48 24.98 11.52 35.05
CA ASN A 48 26.03 12.26 35.75
C ASN A 48 26.64 13.41 34.92
N GLN A 49 25.87 13.95 33.97
CA GLN A 49 26.27 15.06 33.13
C GLN A 49 25.04 15.88 32.72
N VAL A 50 25.25 17.13 32.34
CA VAL A 50 24.21 17.99 31.76
C VAL A 50 24.11 17.71 30.26
N ALA A 51 22.94 17.21 29.85
CA ALA A 51 22.62 16.81 28.49
C ALA A 51 21.72 17.87 27.84
N GLU A 52 22.30 18.96 27.34
CA GLU A 52 21.51 20.04 26.73
C GLU A 52 20.85 19.59 25.42
N LYS A 53 19.67 20.12 25.08
CA LYS A 53 18.98 19.81 23.81
C LYS A 53 19.85 20.08 22.57
N SER A 54 20.77 21.04 22.67
CA SER A 54 21.76 21.39 21.63
C SER A 54 22.77 20.28 21.34
N SER A 55 23.00 19.35 22.28
CA SER A 55 23.95 18.25 22.12
C SER A 55 23.31 16.97 21.57
N PHE A 56 22.00 16.95 21.36
CA PHE A 56 21.31 15.78 20.79
C PHE A 56 21.57 15.71 19.27
N PRO A 57 21.68 14.51 18.67
CA PRO A 57 21.57 13.18 19.28
C PRO A 57 22.91 12.65 19.83
N PHE A 58 22.88 11.91 20.93
CA PHE A 58 24.05 11.21 21.46
C PHE A 58 23.68 10.01 22.35
N LYS A 59 24.66 9.16 22.65
CA LYS A 59 24.53 8.00 23.56
C LYS A 59 25.33 8.24 24.83
N SER A 60 24.76 7.93 25.99
CA SER A 60 25.43 8.08 27.29
C SER A 60 25.24 6.86 28.18
N PRO A 61 26.27 6.38 28.89
CA PRO A 61 26.07 5.42 29.99
C PRO A 61 25.22 6.06 31.10
N THR A 62 24.67 5.23 31.98
CA THR A 62 23.87 5.68 33.13
C THR A 62 24.59 5.40 34.45
N ASN A 63 24.07 5.96 35.54
CA ASN A 63 24.58 5.72 36.89
C ASN A 63 24.24 4.31 37.43
N LEU A 64 23.38 3.56 36.73
CA LEU A 64 23.05 2.19 37.11
C LEU A 64 24.05 1.23 36.47
N ALA A 65 24.96 0.67 37.29
CA ALA A 65 25.92 -0.33 36.84
C ALA A 65 25.22 -1.53 36.18
N GLY A 66 25.79 -2.04 35.08
CA GLY A 66 25.23 -3.15 34.31
C GLY A 66 23.99 -2.82 33.48
N SER A 67 23.55 -1.55 33.44
CA SER A 67 22.42 -1.12 32.62
C SER A 67 22.84 -0.60 31.25
N PRO A 68 22.00 -0.78 30.21
CA PRO A 68 22.27 -0.27 28.87
C PRO A 68 22.41 1.26 28.85
N PRO A 69 23.07 1.84 27.84
CA PRO A 69 23.15 3.28 27.71
C PRO A 69 21.78 3.91 27.39
N LEU A 70 21.63 5.20 27.71
CA LEU A 70 20.53 6.03 27.22
C LEU A 70 20.87 6.60 25.84
N TYR A 71 19.90 6.55 24.94
CA TYR A 71 19.97 7.11 23.61
C TYR A 71 19.14 8.39 23.56
N LEU A 72 19.79 9.54 23.41
CA LEU A 72 19.12 10.83 23.28
C LEU A 72 18.98 11.16 21.80
N ALA A 73 17.75 11.38 21.34
CA ALA A 73 17.43 11.51 19.94
C ALA A 73 16.57 12.75 19.65
N VAL A 74 16.66 13.24 18.41
CA VAL A 74 15.82 14.31 17.88
C VAL A 74 15.04 13.76 16.69
N LYS A 75 13.73 13.96 16.71
CA LYS A 75 12.89 13.79 15.52
C LYS A 75 12.68 15.16 14.89
N GLU A 76 13.19 15.29 13.67
CA GLU A 76 13.00 16.49 12.86
C GLU A 76 11.57 16.50 12.27
N GLY A 77 10.97 17.68 12.17
CA GLY A 77 9.59 17.87 11.74
C GLY A 77 9.22 19.35 11.78
N PRO A 78 7.93 19.71 11.64
CA PRO A 78 7.48 21.10 11.81
C PRO A 78 7.91 21.70 13.16
N TRP A 79 8.00 20.82 14.17
CA TRP A 79 8.53 21.12 15.50
C TRP A 79 9.54 20.04 15.87
N LYS A 80 10.70 20.43 16.39
CA LYS A 80 11.68 19.47 16.89
C LYS A 80 11.15 18.76 18.13
N GLU A 81 11.09 17.45 18.08
CA GLU A 81 10.74 16.62 19.22
C GLU A 81 11.99 15.90 19.74
N TYR A 82 12.14 15.85 21.07
CA TYR A 82 13.31 15.26 21.72
C TYR A 82 12.89 14.01 22.47
N PHE A 83 13.73 12.99 22.44
CA PHE A 83 13.46 11.70 23.04
C PHE A 83 14.66 11.19 23.83
N VAL A 84 14.39 10.41 24.86
CA VAL A 84 15.36 9.56 25.55
C VAL A 84 14.88 8.12 25.44
N ASN A 85 15.67 7.28 24.78
CA ASN A 85 15.23 6.01 24.21
C ASN A 85 13.95 6.22 23.36
N ASN A 86 12.83 5.65 23.78
CA ASN A 86 11.53 5.84 23.15
C ASN A 86 10.68 6.94 23.83
N ALA A 87 11.04 7.36 25.05
CA ALA A 87 10.23 8.30 25.83
C ALA A 87 10.38 9.73 25.27
N LYS A 88 9.26 10.40 25.02
CA LYS A 88 9.23 11.78 24.53
C LYS A 88 9.47 12.74 25.69
N ILE A 89 10.37 13.70 25.48
CA ILE A 89 10.60 14.81 26.41
C ILE A 89 9.51 15.85 26.19
N LEU A 90 8.63 16.00 27.18
CA LEU A 90 7.48 16.90 27.16
C LEU A 90 7.86 18.34 27.54
N ARG A 91 8.68 18.48 28.57
CA ARG A 91 9.18 19.78 29.04
C ARG A 91 10.58 19.66 29.62
N SER A 92 11.26 20.79 29.74
CA SER A 92 12.60 20.91 30.28
C SER A 92 12.70 22.10 31.22
N GLU A 93 13.37 21.92 32.35
CA GLU A 93 13.57 22.95 33.37
C GLU A 93 15.03 22.94 33.84
N ASP A 94 15.63 24.12 33.94
CA ASP A 94 16.98 24.31 34.44
C ASP A 94 16.95 24.54 35.96
N TYR A 95 17.86 23.90 36.67
CA TYR A 95 18.02 24.01 38.11
C TYR A 95 19.48 24.26 38.48
N ILE A 96 19.68 24.80 39.67
CA ILE A 96 20.99 24.92 40.31
C ILE A 96 20.90 24.19 41.64
N SER A 97 21.82 23.26 41.89
CA SER A 97 21.86 22.51 43.15
C SER A 97 22.20 23.44 44.32
N GLN A 98 22.01 22.95 45.55
CA GLN A 98 22.37 23.71 46.77
C GLN A 98 23.86 24.12 46.79
N GLU A 99 24.72 23.34 46.13
CA GLU A 99 26.16 23.54 46.05
C GLU A 99 26.60 24.25 44.76
N GLY A 100 25.64 24.79 43.98
CA GLY A 100 25.92 25.59 42.79
C GLY A 100 26.12 24.82 41.48
N SER A 101 25.88 23.51 41.45
CA SER A 101 26.01 22.71 40.22
C SER A 101 24.80 22.86 39.31
N LYS A 102 25.02 22.99 37.99
CA LYS A 102 23.94 23.07 36.98
C LYS A 102 23.24 21.72 36.85
N GLN A 103 21.91 21.73 36.85
CA GLN A 103 21.08 20.55 36.72
C GLN A 103 19.99 20.76 35.69
N LEU A 104 19.61 19.70 35.02
CA LEU A 104 18.57 19.74 34.00
C LEU A 104 17.51 18.69 34.29
N LEU A 105 16.26 19.11 34.33
CA LEU A 105 15.12 18.23 34.49
C LEU A 105 14.37 18.13 33.17
N TYR A 106 14.23 16.92 32.66
CA TYR A 106 13.35 16.60 31.55
C TYR A 106 12.17 15.78 32.06
N VAL A 107 10.94 16.25 31.78
CA VAL A 107 9.76 15.44 32.05
C VAL A 107 9.46 14.57 30.83
N ILE A 108 9.31 13.28 31.04
CA ILE A 108 9.12 12.28 29.98
C ILE A 108 7.79 11.54 30.12
N ASP A 109 7.23 11.11 28.99
CA ASP A 109 5.90 10.50 28.92
C ASP A 109 5.88 8.96 29.07
N GLU A 110 7.05 8.33 29.13
CA GLU A 110 7.22 6.89 29.37
C GLU A 110 8.29 6.67 30.44
N ILE A 111 8.23 5.52 31.11
CA ILE A 111 9.26 5.12 32.06
C ILE A 111 10.43 4.45 31.34
N LEU A 112 11.66 4.79 31.73
CA LEU A 112 12.87 4.15 31.22
C LEU A 112 13.07 2.82 31.96
N MET A 113 12.95 1.71 31.23
CA MET A 113 13.01 0.35 31.78
C MET A 113 14.37 -0.30 31.48
N PRO A 114 15.35 -0.27 32.39
CA PRO A 114 16.62 -0.94 32.18
C PRO A 114 16.51 -2.45 32.41
N TYR A 115 17.11 -3.22 31.50
CA TYR A 115 17.47 -4.60 31.75
C TYR A 115 18.89 -4.63 32.30
N VAL A 116 19.02 -5.00 33.57
CA VAL A 116 20.31 -4.92 34.29
C VAL A 116 20.95 -6.29 34.29
N SER A 117 22.18 -6.37 33.79
CA SER A 117 22.98 -7.59 33.84
C SER A 117 23.43 -7.94 35.26
N SER A 118 23.63 -9.23 35.52
CA SER A 118 24.32 -9.72 36.72
C SER A 118 25.83 -9.42 36.70
N THR A 119 26.42 -9.12 35.54
CA THR A 119 27.88 -9.04 35.32
C THR A 119 28.45 -7.62 35.36
N SER A 120 27.74 -6.62 35.89
CA SER A 120 28.13 -5.19 35.97
C SER A 120 28.34 -4.45 34.64
N LEU A 121 28.30 -5.16 33.50
CA LEU A 121 28.36 -4.60 32.16
C LEU A 121 26.98 -4.68 31.48
N PRO A 122 26.60 -3.68 30.66
CA PRO A 122 25.35 -3.76 29.90
C PRO A 122 25.35 -4.95 28.93
N PRO A 123 24.23 -5.65 28.77
CA PRO A 123 24.13 -6.74 27.81
C PRO A 123 24.23 -6.23 26.38
N THR A 124 24.90 -7.00 25.52
CA THR A 124 24.78 -6.90 24.06
C THR A 124 23.47 -7.52 23.59
N ALA A 125 23.13 -7.33 22.31
CA ALA A 125 22.00 -8.05 21.71
C ALA A 125 22.19 -9.57 21.76
N PHE A 126 23.44 -10.07 21.66
CA PHE A 126 23.72 -11.49 21.79
C PHE A 126 23.50 -12.00 23.21
N ASP A 127 23.93 -11.27 24.25
CA ASP A 127 23.72 -11.70 25.64
C ASP A 127 22.23 -11.86 25.96
N LEU A 128 21.41 -10.96 25.42
CA LEU A 128 19.96 -11.02 25.51
C LEU A 128 19.38 -12.23 24.77
N LEU A 129 19.91 -12.54 23.58
CA LEU A 129 19.52 -13.69 22.78
C LEU A 129 19.89 -15.03 23.44
N ASP A 130 21.11 -15.13 24.00
CA ASP A 130 21.67 -16.32 24.65
C ASP A 130 21.02 -16.60 26.01
N GLN A 131 20.73 -15.54 26.79
CA GLN A 131 20.25 -15.66 28.18
C GLN A 131 19.05 -14.74 28.45
N PRO A 132 17.92 -14.88 27.74
CA PRO A 132 16.78 -13.97 27.84
C PRO A 132 16.21 -13.87 29.26
N GLU A 133 16.17 -14.99 30.00
CA GLU A 133 15.62 -15.05 31.36
C GLU A 133 16.40 -14.17 32.36
N SER A 134 17.72 -14.04 32.17
CA SER A 134 18.58 -13.15 32.96
C SER A 134 18.19 -11.67 32.82
N TYR A 135 17.42 -11.34 31.79
CA TYR A 135 16.94 -10.01 31.47
C TYR A 135 15.41 -9.91 31.51
N ASP A 136 14.71 -10.74 32.29
CA ASP A 136 13.24 -10.69 32.43
C ASP A 136 12.50 -10.75 31.06
N ILE A 137 13.10 -11.46 30.11
CA ILE A 137 12.51 -11.83 28.83
C ILE A 137 12.09 -13.29 28.97
N ARG A 138 10.79 -13.53 28.85
CA ARG A 138 10.17 -14.86 29.00
C ARG A 138 9.87 -15.48 27.64
N GLU A 139 10.00 -14.69 26.60
CA GLU A 139 9.84 -15.06 25.21
C GLU A 139 10.90 -16.09 24.79
N PRO A 140 10.52 -17.22 24.18
CA PRO A 140 11.47 -18.28 23.82
C PRO A 140 12.34 -17.88 22.63
N LEU A 141 13.57 -17.42 22.87
CA LEU A 141 14.53 -17.05 21.81
C LEU A 141 15.50 -18.17 21.40
N SER A 142 15.51 -19.29 22.14
CA SER A 142 16.48 -20.38 21.97
C SER A 142 16.53 -20.97 20.55
N ALA A 143 15.40 -20.95 19.84
CA ALA A 143 15.32 -21.44 18.48
C ALA A 143 16.16 -20.61 17.49
N PHE A 144 16.12 -19.29 17.62
CA PHE A 144 16.89 -18.36 16.79
C PHE A 144 18.34 -18.31 17.25
N ASP A 145 18.57 -18.27 18.56
CA ASP A 145 19.91 -18.36 19.16
C ASP A 145 20.70 -19.58 18.64
N PHE A 146 20.07 -20.75 18.66
CA PHE A 146 20.66 -21.98 18.12
C PHE A 146 21.11 -21.82 16.66
N ARG A 147 20.30 -21.16 15.81
CA ARG A 147 20.63 -20.92 14.40
C ARG A 147 21.75 -19.89 14.25
N VAL A 148 21.76 -18.83 15.06
CA VAL A 148 22.87 -17.86 15.10
C VAL A 148 24.20 -18.54 15.41
N LYS A 149 24.24 -19.41 16.42
CA LYS A 149 25.43 -20.19 16.79
C LYS A 149 25.82 -21.21 15.73
N GLN A 150 24.84 -21.91 15.15
CA GLN A 150 25.09 -22.90 14.12
C GLN A 150 25.68 -22.29 12.84
N GLU A 151 25.26 -21.07 12.48
CA GLU A 151 25.78 -20.33 11.32
C GLU A 151 27.03 -19.50 11.66
N GLY A 152 27.50 -19.49 12.91
CA GLY A 152 28.70 -18.76 13.35
C GLY A 152 28.56 -17.23 13.26
N LEU A 153 27.37 -16.70 13.58
CA LEU A 153 27.03 -15.28 13.45
C LEU A 153 26.86 -14.56 14.79
N GLU A 154 27.39 -15.10 15.88
CA GLU A 154 27.35 -14.48 17.21
C GLU A 154 27.95 -13.07 17.20
N GLU A 155 29.07 -12.90 16.49
CA GLU A 155 29.76 -11.60 16.35
C GLU A 155 28.86 -10.52 15.74
N LEU A 156 27.89 -10.89 14.89
CA LEU A 156 26.95 -9.94 14.30
C LEU A 156 26.11 -9.24 15.37
N PHE A 157 25.71 -9.97 16.41
CA PHE A 157 24.89 -9.49 17.53
C PHE A 157 25.72 -8.92 18.68
N MET A 158 27.03 -9.19 18.72
CA MET A 158 27.98 -8.54 19.63
C MET A 158 28.59 -7.26 19.05
N ARG A 159 28.49 -7.06 17.73
CA ARG A 159 29.14 -5.95 17.01
C ARG A 159 28.81 -4.61 17.65
N GLU A 160 29.87 -3.89 18.04
CA GLU A 160 29.76 -2.56 18.61
C GLU A 160 29.15 -1.57 17.60
N GLY A 161 28.42 -0.59 18.12
CA GLY A 161 27.81 0.46 17.31
C GLY A 161 26.37 0.75 17.71
N ASN A 162 25.69 1.47 16.82
CA ASN A 162 24.31 1.89 16.96
C ASN A 162 23.44 0.97 16.10
N ASN A 163 23.16 -0.27 16.47
CA ASN A 163 22.44 -1.21 15.60
C ASN A 163 20.98 -1.40 16.04
N THR A 164 20.12 -1.85 15.12
CA THR A 164 18.76 -2.30 15.45
C THR A 164 18.65 -3.79 15.13
N PHE A 165 18.13 -4.57 16.07
CA PHE A 165 18.00 -6.02 15.96
C PHE A 165 16.54 -6.42 16.08
N PHE A 166 16.08 -7.29 15.18
CA PHE A 166 14.76 -7.91 15.26
C PHE A 166 14.94 -9.37 15.66
N LEU A 167 14.49 -9.76 16.85
CA LEU A 167 14.69 -11.12 17.35
C LEU A 167 13.37 -11.89 17.32
N PRO A 168 13.24 -12.92 16.47
CA PRO A 168 12.01 -13.69 16.39
C PRO A 168 11.83 -14.57 17.63
N VAL A 169 10.60 -14.56 18.15
CA VAL A 169 10.17 -15.31 19.32
C VAL A 169 9.58 -16.65 18.88
N GLY A 170 10.15 -17.74 19.40
CA GLY A 170 9.68 -19.11 19.17
C GLY A 170 10.14 -19.72 17.85
N ALA A 171 10.05 -21.05 17.77
CA ALA A 171 9.97 -21.75 16.50
C ALA A 171 8.51 -21.70 16.03
N GLY A 172 8.11 -20.62 15.34
CA GLY A 172 6.80 -20.47 14.68
C GLY A 172 5.64 -21.20 15.36
N VAL A 173 5.13 -20.69 16.48
CA VAL A 173 3.94 -21.27 17.12
C VAL A 173 2.77 -21.15 16.14
N GLY A 174 2.41 -22.26 15.49
CA GLY A 174 1.28 -22.37 14.55
C GLY A 174 1.63 -22.66 13.08
N HIS A 175 2.89 -22.77 12.69
CA HIS A 175 3.32 -22.98 11.30
C HIS A 175 4.46 -24.01 11.19
N SER A 176 4.58 -24.65 10.01
CA SER A 176 5.24 -25.95 9.78
C SER A 176 6.61 -26.17 10.47
N PHE A 177 6.89 -27.43 10.82
CA PHE A 177 8.14 -27.94 11.43
C PHE A 177 9.45 -27.57 10.70
N ASN A 178 9.42 -26.87 9.55
CA ASN A 178 10.57 -26.57 8.71
C ASN A 178 11.18 -25.17 8.87
N ARG A 179 10.48 -24.19 9.50
CA ARG A 179 10.97 -22.80 9.60
C ARG A 179 12.37 -22.67 10.17
N GLN A 180 12.72 -23.52 11.14
CA GLN A 180 14.03 -23.44 11.79
C GLN A 180 15.19 -23.77 10.83
N GLN A 181 14.97 -24.66 9.85
CA GLN A 181 15.99 -25.00 8.84
C GLN A 181 16.10 -23.93 7.76
N GLU A 182 15.05 -23.15 7.56
CA GLU A 182 15.01 -22.04 6.59
C GLU A 182 15.73 -20.78 7.10
N VAL A 183 15.95 -20.65 8.42
CA VAL A 183 16.76 -19.57 9.00
C VAL A 183 18.24 -19.88 8.77
N ASP A 184 18.76 -19.44 7.63
CA ASP A 184 20.18 -19.50 7.29
C ASP A 184 20.91 -18.18 7.60
N LYS A 185 22.21 -18.10 7.25
CA LYS A 185 23.03 -16.91 7.44
C LYS A 185 22.44 -15.62 6.86
N TRP A 186 21.72 -15.69 5.74
CA TRP A 186 21.16 -14.51 5.08
C TRP A 186 19.90 -14.04 5.76
N VAL A 187 19.03 -14.98 6.16
CA VAL A 187 17.89 -14.68 7.01
C VAL A 187 18.37 -13.99 8.28
N ILE A 188 19.37 -14.54 8.99
CA ILE A 188 19.91 -13.96 10.22
C ILE A 188 20.42 -12.52 9.99
N ARG A 189 21.18 -12.28 8.93
CA ARG A 189 21.66 -10.93 8.57
C ARG A 189 20.52 -9.98 8.21
N GLY A 190 19.46 -10.47 7.60
CA GLY A 190 18.24 -9.74 7.32
C GLY A 190 17.41 -9.36 8.55
N HIS A 191 17.86 -9.69 9.76
CA HIS A 191 17.24 -9.24 11.01
C HIS A 191 17.99 -8.08 11.68
N VAL A 192 19.05 -7.57 11.06
CA VAL A 192 19.93 -6.55 11.65
C VAL A 192 19.98 -5.34 10.74
N ILE A 193 19.70 -4.16 11.28
CA ILE A 193 20.00 -2.89 10.63
C ILE A 193 21.30 -2.36 11.24
N PRO A 194 22.40 -2.33 10.49
CA PRO A 194 23.67 -1.83 10.98
C PRO A 194 23.63 -0.30 11.16
N LYS A 195 24.33 0.19 12.20
CA LYS A 195 24.64 1.62 12.40
C LYS A 195 23.43 2.58 12.46
N THR A 196 22.21 2.05 12.57
CA THR A 196 20.99 2.83 12.81
C THR A 196 20.25 2.35 14.07
N ILE A 197 19.84 3.29 14.93
CA ILE A 197 18.94 3.05 16.08
C ILE A 197 17.52 3.41 15.68
N LEU A 198 16.61 2.45 15.76
CA LEU A 198 15.19 2.67 15.48
C LEU A 198 14.34 2.36 16.72
N PHE A 199 14.10 3.37 17.56
CA PHE A 199 12.99 3.32 18.51
C PHE A 199 11.68 3.58 17.77
N THR A 200 10.60 2.90 18.15
CA THR A 200 9.34 2.88 17.37
C THR A 200 8.74 4.26 17.14
N ARG A 201 8.93 5.23 18.05
CA ARG A 201 8.48 6.62 17.87
C ARG A 201 9.40 7.48 16.98
N LEU A 202 10.65 7.07 16.83
CA LEU A 202 11.64 7.73 15.97
C LEU A 202 11.61 7.20 14.53
N VAL A 203 10.88 6.11 14.28
CA VAL A 203 10.70 5.54 12.94
C VAL A 203 10.06 6.59 12.01
N SER A 204 10.68 6.75 10.85
CA SER A 204 10.14 7.42 9.67
C SER A 204 9.51 6.40 8.72
N PHE A 205 8.83 6.86 7.67
CA PHE A 205 8.31 5.98 6.59
C PHE A 205 9.42 5.39 5.70
N ASP A 206 10.68 5.54 6.08
CA ASP A 206 11.83 5.09 5.29
C ASP A 206 12.08 3.59 5.48
N SER A 207 12.66 2.98 4.44
CA SER A 207 13.27 1.66 4.51
C SER A 207 14.77 1.78 4.78
N TYR A 208 15.32 0.80 5.49
CA TYR A 208 16.72 0.78 5.92
C TYR A 208 17.42 -0.47 5.37
N PRO A 209 18.63 -0.36 4.81
CA PRO A 209 19.37 -1.54 4.37
C PRO A 209 19.70 -2.43 5.58
N SER A 210 19.38 -3.71 5.47
CA SER A 210 19.80 -4.70 6.47
C SER A 210 21.27 -5.09 6.29
N ASP A 211 21.83 -5.88 7.22
CA ASP A 211 23.16 -6.47 7.07
C ASP A 211 23.22 -7.50 5.92
N ALA A 212 22.08 -7.98 5.44
CA ALA A 212 21.97 -8.81 4.24
C ALA A 212 21.94 -7.99 2.94
N TYR A 213 22.04 -6.66 2.98
CA TYR A 213 22.04 -5.81 1.80
C TYR A 213 23.42 -5.84 1.09
N GLY A 214 23.61 -6.81 0.20
CA GLY A 214 24.82 -7.01 -0.59
C GLY A 214 24.54 -7.17 -2.09
N ASP A 215 25.49 -7.75 -2.82
CA ASP A 215 25.34 -7.97 -4.26
C ASP A 215 24.43 -9.16 -4.57
N ASP A 216 24.59 -10.27 -3.82
CA ASP A 216 23.84 -11.51 -4.04
C ASP A 216 22.38 -11.41 -3.57
N ILE A 217 22.16 -10.75 -2.45
CA ILE A 217 20.84 -10.58 -1.82
C ILE A 217 20.72 -9.13 -1.39
N LYS A 218 19.53 -8.54 -1.55
CA LYS A 218 19.23 -7.17 -1.09
C LYS A 218 17.95 -7.17 -0.31
N VAL A 219 18.07 -6.89 0.99
CA VAL A 219 16.93 -6.82 1.91
C VAL A 219 16.92 -5.50 2.63
N GLU A 220 15.78 -4.83 2.54
CA GLU A 220 15.48 -3.64 3.32
C GLU A 220 14.53 -3.98 4.46
N LEU A 221 14.68 -3.25 5.56
CA LEU A 221 13.88 -3.38 6.76
C LEU A 221 13.16 -2.08 7.06
N SER A 222 11.93 -2.17 7.55
CA SER A 222 11.18 -1.03 8.07
C SER A 222 10.32 -1.46 9.25
N ILE A 223 9.84 -0.48 10.01
CA ILE A 223 8.80 -0.69 11.01
C ILE A 223 7.58 0.05 10.50
N ILE A 224 6.49 -0.68 10.28
CA ILE A 224 5.22 -0.11 9.82
C ILE A 224 4.22 -0.13 10.96
N ASN A 225 3.31 0.85 10.91
CA ASN A 225 2.18 0.90 11.81
C ASN A 225 0.91 0.50 11.07
N GLU A 226 0.26 -0.57 11.53
CA GLU A 226 -0.96 -1.08 10.93
C GLU A 226 -2.16 -0.75 11.81
N SER A 227 -3.10 0.03 11.28
CA SER A 227 -4.37 0.31 11.95
C SER A 227 -5.26 -0.93 11.98
N ASN A 228 -5.93 -1.18 13.11
CA ASN A 228 -6.97 -2.20 13.18
C ASN A 228 -8.15 -1.85 12.28
N ALA A 229 -9.09 -2.79 12.12
CA ALA A 229 -10.23 -2.60 11.23
C ALA A 229 -11.01 -1.28 11.46
N MET A 230 -11.09 -0.80 12.71
CA MET A 230 -11.82 0.42 13.05
C MET A 230 -10.96 1.71 12.95
N GLY A 231 -9.63 1.60 12.91
CA GLY A 231 -8.69 2.73 12.92
C GLY A 231 -8.31 3.23 14.32
N ASN A 232 -8.79 2.59 15.38
CA ASN A 232 -8.74 3.10 16.77
C ASN A 232 -7.54 2.56 17.55
N SER A 233 -6.97 1.46 17.07
CA SER A 233 -5.80 0.81 17.65
C SER A 233 -4.84 0.48 16.52
N TYR A 234 -3.57 0.30 16.87
CA TYR A 234 -2.54 0.03 15.90
C TYR A 234 -1.64 -1.11 16.36
N THR A 235 -1.15 -1.88 15.39
CA THR A 235 -0.21 -2.96 15.60
C THR A 235 1.09 -2.59 14.88
N LEU A 236 2.20 -2.67 15.60
CA LEU A 236 3.52 -2.46 14.99
C LEU A 236 3.98 -3.75 14.34
N HIS A 237 4.48 -3.64 13.11
CA HIS A 237 5.09 -4.76 12.40
C HIS A 237 6.52 -4.38 11.99
N ALA A 238 7.44 -5.31 12.17
CA ALA A 238 8.71 -5.30 11.46
C ALA A 238 8.45 -5.86 10.07
N GLN A 239 8.94 -5.17 9.05
CA GLN A 239 8.78 -5.55 7.66
C GLN A 239 10.16 -5.77 7.06
N SER A 240 10.32 -6.88 6.33
CA SER A 240 11.43 -7.08 5.41
C SER A 240 10.92 -7.05 3.98
N ASN A 241 11.71 -6.46 3.08
CA ASN A 241 11.46 -6.47 1.64
C ASN A 241 12.69 -7.04 0.93
N THR A 242 12.57 -8.26 0.40
CA THR A 242 13.61 -8.91 -0.39
C THR A 242 13.52 -8.42 -1.83
N ILE A 243 14.40 -7.49 -2.20
CA ILE A 243 14.44 -6.83 -3.51
C ILE A 243 15.22 -7.68 -4.52
N HIS A 244 16.37 -8.20 -4.09
CA HIS A 244 17.19 -9.13 -4.86
C HIS A 244 17.20 -10.47 -4.15
N SER A 245 16.77 -11.51 -4.87
CA SER A 245 16.50 -12.86 -4.38
C SER A 245 17.50 -13.86 -4.93
N ASP A 246 17.67 -14.97 -4.22
CA ASP A 246 18.28 -16.18 -4.75
C ASP A 246 17.23 -17.32 -4.85
N TYR A 247 17.69 -18.55 -5.05
CA TYR A 247 16.81 -19.73 -5.16
C TYR A 247 16.12 -20.12 -3.84
N ARG A 248 16.60 -19.65 -2.68
CA ARG A 248 16.02 -19.92 -1.36
C ARG A 248 15.19 -18.75 -0.83
N HIS A 249 15.61 -17.52 -1.13
CA HIS A 249 15.06 -16.28 -0.60
C HIS A 249 14.21 -15.59 -1.67
N LYS A 250 12.94 -15.97 -1.75
CA LYS A 250 11.99 -15.38 -2.71
C LYS A 250 11.87 -13.86 -2.53
N LYS A 251 11.64 -13.14 -3.64
CA LYS A 251 11.32 -11.72 -3.59
C LYS A 251 9.98 -11.47 -2.89
N GLY A 252 9.88 -10.32 -2.26
CA GLY A 252 8.65 -9.83 -1.66
C GLY A 252 8.80 -9.40 -0.22
N VAL A 253 7.68 -8.96 0.33
CA VAL A 253 7.52 -8.41 1.65
C VAL A 253 7.09 -9.50 2.62
N VAL A 254 7.82 -9.63 3.72
CA VAL A 254 7.44 -10.46 4.88
C VAL A 254 7.28 -9.54 6.09
N MET A 255 6.14 -9.66 6.76
CA MET A 255 5.81 -8.90 7.97
C MET A 255 5.78 -9.82 9.19
N ALA A 256 6.28 -9.31 10.31
CA ALA A 256 6.19 -9.95 11.60
C ALA A 256 5.71 -8.94 12.64
N LYS A 257 4.71 -9.28 13.44
CA LYS A 257 4.23 -8.41 14.51
C LYS A 257 5.34 -8.18 15.53
N ILE A 258 5.53 -6.94 15.96
CA ILE A 258 6.44 -6.62 17.07
C ILE A 258 5.71 -6.92 18.37
N LEU A 259 6.20 -7.92 19.10
CA LEU A 259 5.64 -8.37 20.37
C LEU A 259 6.12 -7.49 21.53
N LYS A 260 7.42 -7.16 21.53
CA LYS A 260 8.04 -6.34 22.56
C LYS A 260 9.06 -5.38 21.93
N PRO A 261 8.69 -4.10 21.74
CA PRO A 261 9.58 -3.13 21.11
C PRO A 261 10.55 -2.49 22.09
N ASN A 262 11.54 -1.77 21.56
CA ASN A 262 12.31 -0.74 22.24
C ASN A 262 13.18 -1.23 23.43
N ILE A 263 13.79 -2.42 23.32
CA ILE A 263 14.67 -2.95 24.37
C ILE A 263 16.10 -2.42 24.15
N PRO A 264 16.62 -1.48 24.98
CA PRO A 264 17.96 -0.96 24.80
C PRO A 264 19.01 -1.99 25.22
N VAL A 265 20.08 -2.09 24.43
CA VAL A 265 21.27 -2.92 24.70
C VAL A 265 22.54 -2.08 24.50
N LYS A 266 23.69 -2.60 24.92
CA LYS A 266 25.00 -1.92 24.82
C LYS A 266 25.29 -1.41 23.40
N ASN A 267 25.01 -2.25 22.42
CA ASN A 267 25.35 -2.07 21.01
C ASN A 267 24.13 -1.79 20.10
N GLY A 268 23.00 -1.36 20.68
CA GLY A 268 21.81 -1.11 19.88
C GLY A 268 20.48 -1.07 20.61
N VAL A 269 19.43 -1.34 19.85
CA VAL A 269 18.06 -1.59 20.31
C VAL A 269 17.55 -2.91 19.73
N VAL A 270 16.84 -3.68 20.55
CA VAL A 270 16.22 -4.95 20.20
C VAL A 270 14.70 -4.77 20.14
N HIS A 271 14.08 -5.36 19.13
CA HIS A 271 12.63 -5.56 19.03
C HIS A 271 12.36 -7.05 18.93
N LEU A 272 11.54 -7.59 19.85
CA LEU A 272 11.10 -8.98 19.75
C LEU A 272 9.93 -9.07 18.77
N ILE A 273 10.01 -9.98 17.80
CA ILE A 273 9.03 -10.14 16.73
C ILE A 273 8.42 -11.54 16.73
N GLU A 274 7.23 -11.67 16.14
CA GLU A 274 6.44 -12.91 16.16
C GLU A 274 7.04 -14.05 15.32
N SER A 275 7.74 -13.72 14.23
CA SER A 275 8.28 -14.71 13.30
C SER A 275 9.53 -14.18 12.58
N PRO A 276 10.38 -15.07 12.04
CA PRO A 276 11.50 -14.64 11.23
C PRO A 276 11.05 -13.84 10.01
N LEU A 277 11.81 -12.80 9.69
CA LEU A 277 11.73 -12.02 8.46
C LEU A 277 12.32 -12.79 7.27
N MET A 278 12.09 -12.31 6.05
CA MET A 278 12.51 -12.90 4.76
C MET A 278 11.91 -14.27 4.39
N ILE A 279 11.41 -15.04 5.36
CA ILE A 279 10.84 -16.36 5.11
C ILE A 279 9.37 -16.23 4.68
N ILE A 280 9.09 -16.59 3.43
CA ILE A 280 7.73 -16.64 2.88
C ILE A 280 7.18 -18.06 3.03
N ASP A 281 6.36 -18.28 4.05
CA ASP A 281 5.81 -19.61 4.38
C ASP A 281 4.28 -19.62 4.59
N VAL A 282 3.63 -18.48 4.44
CA VAL A 282 2.18 -18.34 4.44
C VAL A 282 1.63 -18.36 3.02
N THR A 283 0.53 -19.09 2.80
CA THR A 283 -0.22 -19.01 1.54
C THR A 283 -1.07 -17.74 1.50
N VAL A 284 -1.52 -17.33 0.31
CA VAL A 284 -2.43 -16.19 0.11
C VAL A 284 -3.68 -16.34 0.99
N TRP A 285 -4.29 -17.54 1.01
CA TRP A 285 -5.44 -17.81 1.88
C TRP A 285 -5.10 -17.65 3.36
N LYS A 286 -3.97 -18.20 3.81
CA LYS A 286 -3.58 -18.13 5.21
C LYS A 286 -3.29 -16.69 5.63
N PHE A 287 -2.62 -15.91 4.78
CA PHE A 287 -2.40 -14.48 4.98
C PHE A 287 -3.73 -13.75 5.16
N LEU A 288 -4.66 -13.88 4.21
CA LEU A 288 -5.97 -13.24 4.29
C LEU A 288 -6.76 -13.68 5.55
N HIS A 289 -6.68 -14.96 5.93
CA HIS A 289 -7.35 -15.47 7.12
C HIS A 289 -6.73 -14.96 8.43
N ASN A 290 -5.43 -14.69 8.47
CA ASN A 290 -4.77 -14.07 9.62
C ASN A 290 -5.23 -12.61 9.80
N GLU A 291 -5.63 -11.95 8.72
CA GLU A 291 -6.15 -10.58 8.67
C GLU A 291 -7.65 -10.47 9.03
N ARG A 292 -8.27 -11.54 9.54
CA ARG A 292 -9.72 -11.57 9.87
C ARG A 292 -10.17 -10.50 10.88
N ASP A 293 -9.26 -10.07 11.75
CA ASP A 293 -9.47 -9.02 12.76
C ASP A 293 -8.65 -7.75 12.41
N GLY A 294 -7.96 -7.77 11.26
CA GLY A 294 -7.01 -6.76 10.80
C GLY A 294 -7.57 -5.88 9.68
N ARG A 295 -6.69 -5.41 8.79
CA ARG A 295 -7.01 -4.43 7.75
C ARG A 295 -7.77 -4.97 6.54
N LEU A 296 -7.92 -6.29 6.44
CA LEU A 296 -8.65 -6.98 5.36
C LEU A 296 -9.92 -7.69 5.84
N SER A 297 -10.37 -7.41 7.06
CA SER A 297 -11.53 -8.09 7.68
C SER A 297 -12.81 -7.93 6.86
N GLU A 298 -13.09 -6.74 6.30
CA GLU A 298 -14.26 -6.49 5.45
C GLU A 298 -14.16 -7.22 4.10
N PHE A 299 -12.94 -7.35 3.56
CA PHE A 299 -12.73 -8.11 2.32
C PHE A 299 -12.90 -9.62 2.57
N LEU A 300 -12.37 -10.13 3.68
CA LEU A 300 -12.57 -11.53 4.07
C LEU A 300 -14.06 -11.84 4.30
N ASP A 301 -14.84 -10.90 4.84
CA ASP A 301 -16.29 -11.04 4.93
C ASP A 301 -16.93 -11.25 3.56
N LEU A 302 -16.58 -10.44 2.55
CA LEU A 302 -17.05 -10.65 1.17
C LEU A 302 -16.65 -12.02 0.62
N VAL A 303 -15.42 -12.47 0.88
CA VAL A 303 -14.94 -13.80 0.47
C VAL A 303 -15.77 -14.94 1.08
N ASN A 304 -16.28 -14.78 2.30
CA ASN A 304 -17.12 -15.80 2.94
C ASN A 304 -18.47 -16.03 2.24
N TYR A 305 -18.95 -15.08 1.42
CA TYR A 305 -20.15 -15.24 0.59
C TYR A 305 -19.87 -15.95 -0.76
N ALA A 306 -18.61 -16.21 -1.09
CA ALA A 306 -18.19 -16.78 -2.39
C ALA A 306 -17.34 -18.05 -2.20
N PRO A 307 -17.97 -19.22 -1.96
CA PRO A 307 -17.25 -20.48 -1.70
C PRO A 307 -16.30 -20.87 -2.84
N ASP A 308 -16.72 -20.75 -4.10
CA ASP A 308 -15.88 -21.05 -5.26
C ASP A 308 -14.60 -20.19 -5.32
N PHE A 309 -14.70 -18.91 -4.94
CA PHE A 309 -13.54 -18.03 -4.90
C PHE A 309 -12.58 -18.44 -3.77
N LYS A 310 -13.13 -18.81 -2.61
CA LYS A 310 -12.36 -19.34 -1.48
C LYS A 310 -11.61 -20.62 -1.85
N GLU A 311 -12.20 -21.53 -2.63
CA GLU A 311 -11.51 -22.73 -3.14
C GLU A 311 -10.32 -22.36 -4.04
N ILE A 312 -10.47 -21.37 -4.92
CA ILE A 312 -9.36 -20.87 -5.75
C ILE A 312 -8.25 -20.30 -4.86
N LEU A 313 -8.59 -19.52 -3.82
CA LEU A 313 -7.61 -19.00 -2.87
C LEU A 313 -6.88 -20.10 -2.09
N MET A 314 -7.52 -21.24 -1.83
CA MET A 314 -6.90 -22.39 -1.15
C MET A 314 -6.06 -23.28 -2.08
N SER A 315 -6.19 -23.15 -3.39
CA SER A 315 -5.40 -23.92 -4.35
C SER A 315 -3.90 -23.62 -4.26
N SER A 316 -3.03 -24.56 -4.61
CA SER A 316 -1.57 -24.34 -4.63
C SER A 316 -1.07 -23.62 -5.89
N GLN A 317 -1.96 -23.22 -6.79
CA GLN A 317 -1.59 -22.54 -8.03
C GLN A 317 -1.04 -21.14 -7.74
N GLU A 318 0.02 -20.79 -8.46
CA GLU A 318 0.63 -19.46 -8.39
C GLU A 318 -0.39 -18.37 -8.75
N LYS A 319 -0.55 -17.37 -7.87
CA LYS A 319 -1.55 -16.29 -8.05
C LYS A 319 -1.14 -14.96 -7.40
N THR A 320 -1.76 -13.88 -7.87
CA THR A 320 -1.65 -12.55 -7.27
C THR A 320 -3.04 -12.09 -6.85
N LEU A 321 -3.21 -11.82 -5.56
CA LEU A 321 -4.43 -11.28 -5.00
C LEU A 321 -4.30 -9.77 -4.80
N PHE A 322 -5.21 -9.00 -5.38
CA PHE A 322 -5.38 -7.58 -5.13
C PHE A 322 -6.46 -7.39 -4.07
N ALA A 323 -6.08 -7.42 -2.79
CA ALA A 323 -7.01 -7.37 -1.68
C ALA A 323 -7.39 -5.91 -1.33
N PRO A 324 -8.65 -5.47 -1.47
CA PRO A 324 -9.07 -4.15 -1.02
C PRO A 324 -8.96 -4.02 0.50
N SER A 325 -8.47 -2.88 0.99
CA SER A 325 -8.45 -2.58 2.42
C SER A 325 -9.85 -2.34 2.97
N ASN A 326 -10.00 -2.33 4.30
CA ASN A 326 -11.28 -1.95 4.91
C ASN A 326 -11.71 -0.53 4.53
N GLU A 327 -10.78 0.43 4.44
CA GLU A 327 -11.05 1.79 3.96
C GLU A 327 -11.58 1.79 2.53
N ALA A 328 -11.05 0.91 1.67
CA ALA A 328 -11.50 0.75 0.30
C ALA A 328 -12.98 0.32 0.20
N ILE A 329 -13.39 -0.60 1.07
CA ILE A 329 -14.77 -1.12 1.10
C ILE A 329 -15.72 -0.08 1.74
N ARG A 330 -15.28 0.60 2.81
CA ARG A 330 -16.06 1.66 3.48
C ARG A 330 -16.32 2.89 2.62
N GLN A 331 -15.53 3.12 1.56
CA GLN A 331 -15.80 4.18 0.58
C GLN A 331 -17.04 3.88 -0.29
N LEU A 332 -17.53 2.64 -0.32
CA LEU A 332 -18.68 2.25 -1.14
C LEU A 332 -20.01 2.56 -0.42
N PRO A 333 -21.09 2.84 -1.18
CA PRO A 333 -22.42 2.91 -0.59
C PRO A 333 -22.80 1.58 0.09
N ALA A 334 -23.26 1.64 1.34
CA ALA A 334 -23.62 0.46 2.12
C ALA A 334 -24.68 -0.42 1.43
N GLU A 335 -25.59 0.20 0.68
CA GLU A 335 -26.59 -0.52 -0.11
C GLU A 335 -25.94 -1.36 -1.22
N ALA A 336 -24.95 -0.83 -1.94
CA ALA A 336 -24.24 -1.56 -2.99
C ALA A 336 -23.51 -2.79 -2.43
N VAL A 337 -22.88 -2.65 -1.27
CA VAL A 337 -22.23 -3.76 -0.56
C VAL A 337 -23.25 -4.81 -0.10
N THR A 338 -24.43 -4.38 0.34
CA THR A 338 -25.50 -5.30 0.74
C THR A 338 -26.06 -6.04 -0.46
N GLN A 339 -26.35 -5.34 -1.56
CA GLN A 339 -26.88 -5.91 -2.79
C GLN A 339 -25.93 -6.96 -3.37
N ILE A 340 -24.61 -6.70 -3.41
CA ILE A 340 -23.66 -7.67 -3.98
C ILE A 340 -23.59 -8.96 -3.17
N LYS A 341 -23.72 -8.88 -1.83
CA LYS A 341 -23.76 -10.06 -0.95
C LYS A 341 -24.97 -10.97 -1.19
N THR A 342 -26.07 -10.43 -1.72
CA THR A 342 -27.29 -11.24 -2.00
C THR A 342 -27.17 -12.12 -3.25
N ASN A 343 -26.20 -11.86 -4.14
CA ASN A 343 -26.05 -12.57 -5.40
C ASN A 343 -24.69 -13.27 -5.47
N ILE A 344 -24.67 -14.56 -5.13
CA ILE A 344 -23.47 -15.40 -5.06
C ILE A 344 -22.67 -15.37 -6.37
N THR A 345 -23.34 -15.42 -7.52
CA THR A 345 -22.69 -15.38 -8.83
C THR A 345 -22.02 -14.02 -9.07
N ALA A 346 -22.69 -12.92 -8.71
CA ALA A 346 -22.16 -11.58 -8.89
C ALA A 346 -20.95 -11.32 -7.98
N ILE A 347 -21.05 -11.64 -6.68
CA ILE A 347 -19.92 -11.49 -5.75
C ILE A 347 -18.75 -12.39 -6.11
N THR A 348 -19.01 -13.63 -6.57
CA THR A 348 -17.93 -14.54 -7.00
C THR A 348 -17.17 -13.99 -8.21
N ASN A 349 -17.87 -13.47 -9.22
CA ASN A 349 -17.22 -12.86 -10.39
C ASN A 349 -16.48 -11.57 -10.03
N LEU A 350 -17.05 -10.75 -9.14
CA LEU A 350 -16.39 -9.55 -8.62
C LEU A 350 -15.10 -9.90 -7.88
N LEU A 351 -15.10 -10.91 -7.02
CA LEU A 351 -13.91 -11.33 -6.29
C LEU A 351 -12.87 -11.95 -7.21
N LYS A 352 -13.29 -12.70 -8.23
CA LYS A 352 -12.38 -13.23 -9.27
C LYS A 352 -11.66 -12.12 -10.05
N LEU A 353 -12.26 -10.93 -10.20
CA LEU A 353 -11.59 -9.76 -10.77
C LEU A 353 -10.39 -9.29 -9.94
N HIS A 354 -10.36 -9.60 -8.65
CA HIS A 354 -9.26 -9.25 -7.73
C HIS A 354 -8.14 -10.28 -7.74
N LEU A 355 -8.20 -11.30 -8.59
CA LEU A 355 -7.23 -12.39 -8.62
C LEU A 355 -6.68 -12.57 -10.02
N VAL A 356 -5.38 -12.78 -10.11
CA VAL A 356 -4.68 -13.15 -11.34
C VAL A 356 -3.96 -14.47 -11.09
N MET A 357 -4.10 -15.45 -12.00
CA MET A 357 -3.43 -16.76 -11.91
C MET A 357 -1.97 -16.69 -12.40
N LYS A 358 -1.22 -15.76 -11.82
CA LYS A 358 0.20 -15.51 -12.04
C LYS A 358 0.75 -14.70 -10.86
N SER A 359 2.00 -14.93 -10.45
CA SER A 359 2.69 -14.04 -9.52
C SER A 359 3.19 -12.80 -10.27
N ILE A 360 2.72 -11.62 -9.88
CA ILE A 360 3.04 -10.32 -10.48
C ILE A 360 3.50 -9.37 -9.39
N SER A 361 4.79 -9.04 -9.40
CA SER A 361 5.41 -8.05 -8.52
C SER A 361 5.43 -6.66 -9.12
N THR A 362 5.59 -5.64 -8.27
CA THR A 362 5.83 -4.25 -8.66
C THR A 362 7.02 -4.13 -9.61
N ASP A 363 8.09 -4.91 -9.38
CA ASP A 363 9.26 -4.96 -10.26
C ASP A 363 8.93 -5.56 -11.64
N ASP A 364 8.05 -6.55 -11.72
CA ASP A 364 7.63 -7.10 -13.02
C ASP A 364 6.93 -6.03 -13.86
N VAL A 365 6.09 -5.22 -13.23
CA VAL A 365 5.38 -4.12 -13.88
C VAL A 365 6.34 -2.99 -14.26
N MET A 366 7.24 -2.61 -13.36
CA MET A 366 8.24 -1.55 -13.57
C MET A 366 9.12 -1.83 -14.80
N TYR A 367 9.62 -3.05 -14.93
CA TYR A 367 10.44 -3.48 -16.08
C TYR A 367 9.61 -3.88 -17.30
N GLY A 368 8.29 -3.62 -17.28
CA GLY A 368 7.40 -3.88 -18.41
C GLY A 368 7.21 -5.35 -18.76
N ARG A 369 7.52 -6.27 -17.83
CA ARG A 369 7.32 -7.72 -18.00
C ARG A 369 5.82 -8.07 -17.97
N HIS A 370 5.05 -7.33 -17.18
CA HIS A 370 3.59 -7.45 -17.11
C HIS A 370 2.93 -6.06 -17.16
N LYS A 371 2.27 -5.74 -18.28
CA LYS A 371 1.48 -4.51 -18.44
C LYS A 371 -0.01 -4.74 -18.20
N ASP A 372 -0.46 -5.95 -18.50
CA ASP A 372 -1.82 -6.41 -18.33
C ASP A 372 -1.83 -7.93 -18.14
N TYR A 373 -2.91 -8.45 -17.56
CA TYR A 373 -3.14 -9.89 -17.42
C TYR A 373 -4.63 -10.19 -17.25
N ILE A 374 -5.09 -11.34 -17.75
CA ILE A 374 -6.48 -11.78 -17.59
C ILE A 374 -6.77 -12.16 -16.13
N SER A 375 -7.83 -11.60 -15.55
CA SER A 375 -8.22 -11.92 -14.19
C SER A 375 -8.81 -13.34 -14.10
N ALA A 376 -8.94 -13.88 -12.89
CA ALA A 376 -9.47 -15.22 -12.64
C ALA A 376 -10.95 -15.38 -13.02
N ASP A 377 -11.62 -14.30 -13.42
CA ASP A 377 -12.97 -14.36 -13.99
C ASP A 377 -12.98 -14.84 -15.46
N ASN A 378 -11.80 -14.99 -16.07
CA ASN A 378 -11.58 -15.38 -17.47
C ASN A 378 -12.32 -14.51 -18.49
N ARG A 379 -12.58 -13.25 -18.15
CA ARG A 379 -13.32 -12.30 -18.99
C ARG A 379 -12.64 -10.94 -19.05
N ASN A 380 -12.25 -10.41 -17.89
CA ASN A 380 -11.71 -9.08 -17.77
C ASN A 380 -10.20 -9.10 -17.62
N SER A 381 -9.51 -8.16 -18.26
CA SER A 381 -8.08 -7.94 -18.05
C SER A 381 -7.85 -6.84 -17.01
N LEU A 382 -6.84 -7.04 -16.17
CA LEU A 382 -6.32 -6.02 -15.27
C LEU A 382 -5.12 -5.35 -15.92
N TYR A 383 -5.01 -4.03 -15.77
CA TYR A 383 -3.92 -3.23 -16.34
C TYR A 383 -3.07 -2.64 -15.23
N PHE A 384 -1.76 -2.85 -15.29
CA PHE A 384 -0.81 -2.48 -14.24
C PHE A 384 0.06 -1.29 -14.67
N ARG A 385 0.31 -0.36 -13.74
CA ARG A 385 1.25 0.75 -13.94
C ARG A 385 1.95 1.10 -12.65
N ILE A 386 3.19 1.59 -12.76
CA ILE A 386 3.91 2.21 -11.66
C ILE A 386 3.75 3.73 -11.72
N LEU A 387 3.39 4.33 -10.58
CA LEU A 387 3.49 5.76 -10.35
C LEU A 387 4.70 6.05 -9.45
N GLY A 388 5.32 7.23 -9.61
CA GLY A 388 6.48 7.65 -8.83
C GLY A 388 7.82 7.23 -9.42
N ASP A 389 8.89 7.42 -8.63
CA ASP A 389 10.27 7.05 -8.98
C ASP A 389 10.68 5.72 -8.29
N GLU A 390 11.95 5.32 -8.39
CA GLU A 390 12.42 4.07 -7.77
C GLU A 390 12.26 4.03 -6.25
N LYS A 391 12.24 5.19 -5.57
CA LYS A 391 12.17 5.30 -4.11
C LYS A 391 10.73 5.38 -3.61
N ASN A 392 9.84 6.01 -4.36
CA ASN A 392 8.41 6.17 -4.05
C ASN A 392 7.54 5.55 -5.14
N LYS A 393 7.82 4.28 -5.49
CA LYS A 393 7.01 3.56 -6.47
C LYS A 393 5.70 3.08 -5.86
N THR A 394 4.59 3.36 -6.55
CA THR A 394 3.26 2.86 -6.19
C THR A 394 2.71 2.05 -7.36
N LEU A 395 2.45 0.76 -7.11
CA LEU A 395 1.71 -0.08 -8.05
C LEU A 395 0.27 0.42 -8.15
N THR A 396 -0.22 0.57 -9.37
CA THR A 396 -1.64 0.81 -9.64
C THR A 396 -2.18 -0.27 -10.55
N VAL A 397 -3.42 -0.68 -10.28
CA VAL A 397 -4.17 -1.68 -11.05
C VAL A 397 -5.49 -1.06 -11.50
N ASP A 398 -5.80 -1.14 -12.78
CA ASP A 398 -7.11 -0.76 -13.33
C ASP A 398 -7.85 -2.03 -13.75
N GLY A 399 -9.02 -2.25 -13.16
CA GLY A 399 -9.90 -3.37 -13.45
C GLY A 399 -11.34 -2.90 -13.60
N VAL A 400 -11.92 -3.14 -14.78
CA VAL A 400 -13.34 -2.86 -15.08
C VAL A 400 -13.72 -1.42 -14.68
N GLY A 401 -12.92 -0.45 -15.13
CA GLY A 401 -13.16 0.98 -14.91
C GLY A 401 -12.71 1.53 -13.55
N VAL A 402 -12.34 0.67 -12.60
CA VAL A 402 -11.83 1.10 -11.29
C VAL A 402 -10.31 1.04 -11.29
N LYS A 403 -9.68 2.20 -11.17
CA LYS A 403 -8.25 2.33 -10.91
C LYS A 403 -8.01 2.36 -9.40
N ALA A 404 -7.26 1.39 -8.88
CA ALA A 404 -6.82 1.29 -7.50
C ALA A 404 -5.30 1.46 -7.39
N ALA A 405 -4.83 2.06 -6.31
CA ALA A 405 -3.43 2.11 -5.91
C ALA A 405 -3.16 1.08 -4.81
N ALA A 406 -2.02 0.42 -4.88
CA ALA A 406 -1.56 -0.48 -3.83
C ALA A 406 -1.06 0.35 -2.65
N VAL A 407 -1.76 0.25 -1.52
CA VAL A 407 -1.37 0.82 -0.22
C VAL A 407 -0.21 0.03 0.37
N GLN A 408 -0.19 -1.29 0.12
CA GLN A 408 0.95 -2.14 0.41
C GLN A 408 1.13 -3.13 -0.73
N SER A 409 2.33 -3.19 -1.29
CA SER A 409 2.64 -4.03 -2.44
C SER A 409 3.57 -5.18 -2.06
N ASP A 410 3.60 -6.19 -2.93
CA ASP A 410 4.58 -7.27 -2.94
C ASP A 410 4.58 -8.17 -1.70
N ILE A 411 3.48 -8.29 -0.96
CA ILE A 411 3.41 -9.21 0.20
C ILE A 411 3.57 -10.63 -0.31
N GLY A 412 4.64 -11.29 0.12
CA GLY A 412 5.02 -12.60 -0.35
C GLY A 412 4.12 -13.70 0.20
N ALA A 413 3.72 -14.63 -0.65
CA ALA A 413 3.05 -15.86 -0.27
C ALA A 413 3.69 -17.08 -0.94
N VAL A 414 3.54 -18.26 -0.33
CA VAL A 414 4.12 -19.50 -0.86
C VAL A 414 3.62 -19.79 -2.28
N ASP A 415 2.32 -19.55 -2.49
CA ASP A 415 1.55 -19.71 -3.72
C ASP A 415 1.35 -18.38 -4.48
N GLY A 416 2.19 -17.37 -4.24
CA GLY A 416 2.27 -16.17 -5.07
C GLY A 416 2.41 -14.87 -4.27
N MET A 417 1.47 -13.94 -4.43
CA MET A 417 1.62 -12.57 -3.92
C MET A 417 0.29 -11.93 -3.52
N VAL A 418 0.35 -10.99 -2.58
CA VAL A 418 -0.78 -10.13 -2.20
C VAL A 418 -0.38 -8.66 -2.34
N HIS A 419 -1.23 -7.88 -2.99
CA HIS A 419 -1.18 -6.42 -3.00
C HIS A 419 -2.44 -5.90 -2.31
N ILE A 420 -2.28 -5.08 -1.27
CA ILE A 420 -3.41 -4.43 -0.61
C ILE A 420 -3.71 -3.13 -1.36
N ILE A 421 -4.94 -2.99 -1.84
CA ILE A 421 -5.35 -1.86 -2.71
C ILE A 421 -6.37 -0.95 -2.04
N ASP A 422 -6.40 0.31 -2.46
CA ASP A 422 -7.23 1.38 -1.88
C ASP A 422 -8.68 1.42 -2.39
N ARG A 423 -9.07 0.53 -3.32
CA ARG A 423 -10.41 0.45 -3.92
C ARG A 423 -10.81 -0.99 -4.26
N LEU A 424 -12.12 -1.29 -4.20
CA LEU A 424 -12.70 -2.54 -4.70
C LEU A 424 -12.87 -2.47 -6.23
N LEU A 425 -12.13 -3.29 -6.97
CA LEU A 425 -12.21 -3.38 -8.43
C LEU A 425 -13.60 -3.82 -8.90
N GLY A 426 -14.04 -3.31 -10.05
CA GLY A 426 -15.35 -3.66 -10.63
C GLY A 426 -16.57 -2.94 -10.04
N MET A 427 -16.38 -2.06 -9.04
CA MET A 427 -17.42 -1.16 -8.52
C MET A 427 -17.15 0.29 -8.99
N PRO A 428 -17.74 0.74 -10.11
CA PRO A 428 -17.46 2.06 -10.67
C PRO A 428 -17.94 3.18 -9.73
N TYR A 429 -17.16 4.26 -9.67
CA TYR A 429 -17.44 5.44 -8.83
C TYR A 429 -17.35 6.77 -9.62
N GLN A 430 -17.03 6.70 -10.92
CA GLN A 430 -16.89 7.85 -11.81
C GLN A 430 -17.95 7.78 -12.91
N THR A 431 -18.43 8.94 -13.37
CA THR A 431 -19.20 9.06 -14.62
C THR A 431 -18.31 8.77 -15.83
N VAL A 432 -18.92 8.52 -16.99
CA VAL A 432 -18.18 8.41 -18.27
C VAL A 432 -17.32 9.66 -18.49
N TYR A 433 -17.83 10.85 -18.16
CA TYR A 433 -17.07 12.09 -18.20
C TYR A 433 -15.82 12.05 -17.33
N LEU A 434 -15.97 11.74 -16.03
CA LEU A 434 -14.84 11.72 -15.09
C LEU A 434 -13.82 10.61 -15.44
N LYS A 435 -14.29 9.44 -15.88
CA LYS A 435 -13.40 8.35 -16.30
C LYS A 435 -12.61 8.72 -17.55
N LEU A 436 -13.24 9.35 -18.52
CA LEU A 436 -12.57 9.83 -19.74
C LEU A 436 -11.42 10.79 -19.40
N HIS A 437 -11.62 11.70 -18.45
CA HIS A 437 -10.63 12.70 -18.08
C HIS A 437 -9.55 12.19 -17.12
N SER A 438 -9.83 11.17 -16.32
CA SER A 438 -8.88 10.60 -15.35
C SER A 438 -7.97 9.52 -15.96
N ASP A 439 -8.36 8.92 -17.08
CA ASP A 439 -7.64 7.82 -17.70
C ASP A 439 -6.43 8.29 -18.53
N PRO A 440 -5.21 7.82 -18.23
CA PRO A 440 -4.01 8.27 -18.92
C PRO A 440 -3.99 7.90 -20.42
N ASP A 441 -4.72 6.87 -20.83
CA ASP A 441 -4.75 6.40 -22.23
C ASP A 441 -5.75 7.17 -23.09
N LEU A 442 -6.60 8.01 -22.49
CA LEU A 442 -7.71 8.68 -23.15
C LEU A 442 -7.60 10.22 -23.18
N LYS A 443 -6.45 10.78 -22.76
CA LYS A 443 -6.21 12.23 -22.67
C LYS A 443 -6.57 13.01 -23.93
N VAL A 444 -6.28 12.49 -25.11
CA VAL A 444 -6.60 13.19 -26.36
C VAL A 444 -8.12 13.21 -26.58
N SER A 445 -8.81 12.08 -26.39
CA SER A 445 -10.27 12.01 -26.46
C SER A 445 -10.94 12.90 -25.41
N ALA A 446 -10.40 12.98 -24.19
CA ALA A 446 -10.85 13.90 -23.16
C ALA A 446 -10.75 15.35 -23.65
N THR A 447 -9.58 15.75 -24.15
CA THR A 447 -9.35 17.10 -24.70
C THR A 447 -10.32 17.44 -25.84
N MET A 448 -10.58 16.48 -26.75
CA MET A 448 -11.55 16.66 -27.83
C MET A 448 -12.97 16.81 -27.29
N SER A 449 -13.34 16.03 -26.27
CA SER A 449 -14.67 16.10 -25.63
C SER A 449 -14.90 17.40 -24.86
N SER A 450 -13.84 18.07 -24.38
CA SER A 450 -13.97 19.37 -23.70
C SER A 450 -14.25 20.54 -24.65
N GLN A 451 -14.18 20.34 -25.96
CA GLN A 451 -14.44 21.41 -26.93
C GLN A 451 -15.93 21.77 -26.96
N ASP A 452 -16.23 23.04 -26.68
CA ASP A 452 -17.59 23.59 -26.64
C ASP A 452 -18.50 22.81 -25.67
N ASP A 453 -17.92 22.32 -24.57
CA ASP A 453 -18.60 21.58 -23.49
C ASP A 453 -19.40 20.33 -23.93
N TRP A 454 -19.00 19.69 -25.04
CA TRP A 454 -19.67 18.48 -25.51
C TRP A 454 -19.68 17.37 -24.45
N GLY A 455 -18.57 17.22 -23.73
CA GLY A 455 -18.39 16.22 -22.68
C GLY A 455 -19.29 16.43 -21.45
N GLY A 456 -19.77 17.65 -21.19
CA GLY A 456 -20.64 17.94 -20.05
C GLY A 456 -21.91 17.11 -20.03
N ALA A 457 -22.42 16.71 -21.21
CA ALA A 457 -23.57 15.82 -21.32
C ALA A 457 -23.34 14.41 -20.74
N LEU A 458 -22.08 14.01 -20.51
CA LEU A 458 -21.68 12.71 -19.99
C LEU A 458 -21.51 12.70 -18.46
N ASP A 459 -21.72 13.83 -17.77
CA ASP A 459 -21.45 13.99 -16.33
C ASP A 459 -22.70 13.86 -15.42
N GLY A 460 -23.78 13.29 -15.93
CA GLY A 460 -25.03 13.09 -15.19
C GLY A 460 -25.47 11.63 -15.07
N ASN A 461 -26.38 11.33 -14.14
CA ASN A 461 -26.85 9.96 -13.88
C ASN A 461 -28.20 9.60 -14.55
N GLU A 462 -28.79 10.54 -15.28
CA GLU A 462 -30.12 10.39 -15.90
C GLU A 462 -30.13 9.44 -17.10
N LYS A 463 -29.00 9.35 -17.81
CA LYS A 463 -28.86 8.56 -19.03
C LYS A 463 -27.87 7.41 -18.82
N ARG A 464 -27.93 6.44 -19.72
CA ARG A 464 -26.93 5.36 -19.83
C ARG A 464 -26.18 5.51 -21.13
N PHE A 465 -24.86 5.45 -21.10
CA PHE A 465 -24.01 5.66 -22.27
C PHE A 465 -23.23 4.39 -22.64
N THR A 466 -22.97 4.22 -23.93
CA THR A 466 -21.88 3.38 -24.43
C THR A 466 -20.98 4.26 -25.27
N PHE A 467 -19.73 4.44 -24.86
CA PHE A 467 -18.81 5.31 -25.57
C PHE A 467 -17.61 4.53 -26.10
N PHE A 468 -17.48 4.44 -27.42
CA PHE A 468 -16.33 3.83 -28.09
C PHE A 468 -15.21 4.85 -28.24
N VAL A 469 -14.34 4.94 -27.24
CA VAL A 469 -13.37 6.03 -27.12
C VAL A 469 -12.08 5.68 -27.86
N PRO A 470 -11.63 6.46 -28.86
CA PRO A 470 -10.31 6.23 -29.45
C PRO A 470 -9.19 6.46 -28.44
N SER A 471 -8.20 5.57 -28.42
CA SER A 471 -7.02 5.70 -27.57
C SER A 471 -6.11 6.85 -28.02
N ASN A 472 -5.18 7.28 -27.15
CA ASN A 472 -4.15 8.25 -27.52
C ASN A 472 -3.35 7.82 -28.77
N GLU A 473 -3.08 6.52 -28.93
CA GLU A 473 -2.37 6.00 -30.12
C GLU A 473 -3.24 6.08 -31.37
N ALA A 474 -4.55 5.84 -31.26
CA ALA A 474 -5.49 6.01 -32.38
C ALA A 474 -5.47 7.45 -32.92
N TRP A 475 -5.44 8.44 -32.02
CA TRP A 475 -5.31 9.85 -32.39
C TRP A 475 -3.92 10.18 -32.95
N ALA A 476 -2.86 9.58 -32.41
CA ALA A 476 -1.51 9.74 -32.93
C ALA A 476 -1.40 9.18 -34.36
N GLN A 477 -2.03 8.05 -34.65
CA GLN A 477 -2.15 7.49 -35.99
C GLN A 477 -2.92 8.42 -36.92
N LEU A 478 -4.09 8.92 -36.50
CA LEU A 478 -4.86 9.89 -37.29
C LEU A 478 -4.02 11.13 -37.63
N ARG A 479 -3.25 11.66 -36.66
CA ARG A 479 -2.34 12.80 -36.87
C ARG A 479 -1.25 12.52 -37.90
N ARG A 480 -0.75 11.29 -37.99
CA ARG A 480 0.25 10.88 -39.00
C ARG A 480 -0.38 10.75 -40.38
N GLU A 481 -1.57 10.17 -40.47
CA GLU A 481 -2.26 9.92 -41.73
C GLU A 481 -2.92 11.19 -42.32
N PHE A 482 -3.44 12.06 -41.46
CA PHE A 482 -4.22 13.25 -41.82
C PHE A 482 -3.78 14.46 -40.96
N PRO A 483 -2.56 14.99 -41.15
CA PRO A 483 -1.99 16.02 -40.27
C PRO A 483 -2.77 17.35 -40.32
N THR A 484 -3.26 17.75 -41.50
CA THR A 484 -4.01 19.00 -41.67
C THR A 484 -5.38 18.91 -40.99
N GLU A 485 -6.07 17.79 -41.21
CA GLU A 485 -7.36 17.46 -40.62
C GLU A 485 -7.28 17.35 -39.10
N TYR A 486 -6.26 16.67 -38.58
CA TYR A 486 -6.01 16.60 -37.14
C TYR A 486 -5.78 18.00 -36.56
N LYS A 487 -5.01 18.86 -37.24
CA LYS A 487 -4.79 20.24 -36.79
C LYS A 487 -6.11 21.03 -36.75
N GLN A 488 -6.99 20.86 -37.73
CA GLN A 488 -8.32 21.48 -37.73
C GLN A 488 -9.17 21.03 -36.54
N LEU A 489 -9.17 19.74 -36.22
CA LEU A 489 -9.88 19.19 -35.05
C LEU A 489 -9.29 19.69 -33.73
N ALA A 490 -7.97 19.77 -33.62
CA ALA A 490 -7.28 20.17 -32.39
C ALA A 490 -7.34 21.69 -32.11
N MET A 491 -7.58 22.51 -33.13
CA MET A 491 -7.60 23.98 -33.00
C MET A 491 -8.79 24.52 -32.21
N GLY A 492 -9.86 23.74 -32.02
CA GLY A 492 -11.08 24.19 -31.34
C GLY A 492 -11.87 25.27 -32.08
N THR A 493 -11.43 25.70 -33.27
CA THR A 493 -12.10 26.73 -34.08
C THR A 493 -13.38 26.21 -34.75
N PHE A 494 -13.46 24.89 -34.96
CA PHE A 494 -14.59 24.23 -35.61
C PHE A 494 -15.09 23.04 -34.77
N PRO A 495 -15.63 23.30 -33.56
CA PRO A 495 -16.01 22.25 -32.61
C PRO A 495 -17.06 21.29 -33.19
N TYR A 496 -17.94 21.76 -34.08
CA TYR A 496 -18.92 20.93 -34.79
C TYR A 496 -18.30 19.71 -35.50
N HIS A 497 -17.10 19.83 -36.06
CA HIS A 497 -16.43 18.69 -36.69
C HIS A 497 -16.04 17.63 -35.66
N VAL A 498 -15.58 18.06 -34.49
CA VAL A 498 -15.26 17.17 -33.37
C VAL A 498 -16.54 16.54 -32.83
N HIS A 499 -17.61 17.31 -32.62
CA HIS A 499 -18.91 16.81 -32.15
C HIS A 499 -19.45 15.70 -33.07
N LYS A 500 -19.46 15.93 -34.39
CA LYS A 500 -19.90 14.92 -35.37
C LYS A 500 -19.11 13.61 -35.26
N ILE A 501 -17.80 13.71 -35.01
CA ILE A 501 -16.95 12.52 -34.80
C ILE A 501 -17.27 11.88 -33.46
N LEU A 502 -17.37 12.62 -32.36
CA LEU A 502 -17.65 12.05 -31.04
C LEU A 502 -19.06 11.44 -30.96
N ASP A 503 -20.07 12.06 -31.57
CA ASP A 503 -21.43 11.53 -31.71
C ASP A 503 -21.46 10.20 -32.47
N ARG A 504 -20.57 10.01 -33.44
CA ARG A 504 -20.42 8.73 -34.14
C ARG A 504 -19.92 7.61 -33.23
N HIS A 505 -19.22 7.96 -32.17
CA HIS A 505 -18.66 7.01 -31.22
C HIS A 505 -19.55 6.82 -29.97
N LEU A 506 -20.64 7.58 -29.85
CA LEU A 506 -21.51 7.57 -28.67
C LEU A 506 -22.84 6.87 -28.94
N VAL A 507 -23.28 6.06 -27.98
CA VAL A 507 -24.66 5.57 -27.83
C VAL A 507 -25.25 6.20 -26.57
N VAL A 508 -26.51 6.63 -26.66
CA VAL A 508 -27.25 7.27 -25.55
C VAL A 508 -28.47 6.43 -25.19
N ASN A 509 -28.82 6.40 -23.90
CA ASN A 509 -29.90 5.62 -23.30
C ASN A 509 -29.73 4.10 -23.41
N ARG A 510 -28.51 3.62 -23.65
CA ARG A 510 -28.20 2.19 -23.71
C ARG A 510 -26.76 1.94 -23.30
N GLU A 511 -26.57 1.04 -22.34
CA GLU A 511 -25.27 0.48 -21.97
C GLU A 511 -25.12 -0.87 -22.68
N LEU A 512 -24.02 -1.04 -23.42
CA LEU A 512 -23.69 -2.25 -24.17
C LEU A 512 -22.34 -2.76 -23.70
N ARG A 513 -22.32 -3.87 -22.95
CA ARG A 513 -21.09 -4.52 -22.50
C ARG A 513 -20.55 -5.45 -23.59
N SER A 514 -19.32 -5.92 -23.45
CA SER A 514 -18.72 -6.89 -24.39
C SER A 514 -19.63 -8.08 -24.67
N THR A 515 -20.29 -8.62 -23.64
CA THR A 515 -21.25 -9.72 -23.76
C THR A 515 -22.49 -9.38 -24.58
N ASP A 516 -22.88 -8.11 -24.65
CA ASP A 516 -23.97 -7.64 -25.51
C ASP A 516 -23.47 -7.47 -26.94
N LEU A 517 -22.26 -6.92 -27.11
CA LEU A 517 -21.58 -6.75 -28.39
C LEU A 517 -21.35 -8.10 -29.10
N GLU A 518 -21.08 -9.17 -28.36
CA GLU A 518 -20.96 -10.54 -28.88
C GLU A 518 -22.27 -11.07 -29.52
N ARG A 519 -23.43 -10.49 -29.19
CA ARG A 519 -24.75 -10.98 -29.62
C ARG A 519 -25.44 -10.08 -30.64
N ILE A 520 -24.90 -8.90 -30.89
CA ILE A 520 -25.44 -7.93 -31.84
C ILE A 520 -24.47 -7.75 -33.00
N SER A 521 -25.00 -7.49 -34.19
CA SER A 521 -24.21 -7.24 -35.41
C SER A 521 -24.25 -5.79 -35.85
N ASP A 522 -25.13 -4.97 -35.30
CA ASP A 522 -25.31 -3.56 -35.64
C ASP A 522 -25.63 -2.72 -34.40
N ILE A 523 -25.05 -1.53 -34.32
CA ILE A 523 -25.20 -0.58 -33.23
C ILE A 523 -25.60 0.78 -33.81
N GLN A 524 -26.79 1.25 -33.45
CA GLN A 524 -27.21 2.61 -33.72
C GLN A 524 -26.45 3.59 -32.81
N MET A 525 -25.66 4.46 -33.42
CA MET A 525 -24.90 5.53 -32.75
C MET A 525 -25.73 6.83 -32.74
N VAL A 526 -25.29 7.87 -32.01
CA VAL A 526 -25.88 9.21 -32.14
C VAL A 526 -25.71 9.71 -33.58
N HIS A 527 -24.58 9.41 -34.22
CA HIS A 527 -24.35 9.71 -35.63
C HIS A 527 -23.90 8.48 -36.44
N GLY A 528 -24.83 7.87 -37.17
CA GLY A 528 -24.58 6.70 -38.03
C GLY A 528 -24.78 5.37 -37.29
N HIS A 529 -24.21 4.29 -37.83
CA HIS A 529 -24.25 2.96 -37.24
C HIS A 529 -22.88 2.29 -37.32
N PHE A 530 -22.55 1.45 -36.35
CA PHE A 530 -21.39 0.57 -36.39
C PHE A 530 -21.84 -0.87 -36.57
N LYS A 531 -21.17 -1.61 -37.46
CA LYS A 531 -21.32 -3.06 -37.52
C LYS A 531 -20.33 -3.71 -36.55
N VAL A 532 -20.79 -4.70 -35.81
CA VAL A 532 -19.91 -5.53 -34.98
C VAL A 532 -19.50 -6.74 -35.78
N ILE A 533 -18.19 -6.92 -35.94
CA ILE A 533 -17.59 -8.08 -36.57
C ILE A 533 -17.00 -8.94 -35.47
N HIS A 534 -17.51 -10.16 -35.37
CA HIS A 534 -17.06 -11.15 -34.40
C HIS A 534 -15.86 -11.91 -34.98
N GLY A 535 -14.68 -11.70 -34.39
CA GLY A 535 -13.49 -12.47 -34.71
C GLY A 535 -13.68 -13.96 -34.41
N GLY A 536 -13.15 -14.81 -35.30
CA GLY A 536 -13.17 -16.26 -35.08
C GLY A 536 -12.35 -16.69 -33.85
N TYR A 537 -12.68 -17.88 -33.33
CA TYR A 537 -11.88 -18.56 -32.29
C TYR A 537 -10.42 -18.73 -32.77
N PRO A 538 -9.40 -18.62 -31.90
CA PRO A 538 -9.50 -18.67 -30.44
C PRO A 538 -9.62 -17.32 -29.71
N ASN A 539 -9.52 -16.19 -30.41
CA ASN A 539 -9.31 -14.89 -29.74
C ASN A 539 -10.57 -14.03 -29.59
N GLY A 540 -11.68 -14.37 -30.27
CA GLY A 540 -12.98 -13.71 -30.08
C GLY A 540 -12.96 -12.18 -30.24
N GLU A 541 -12.00 -11.63 -30.99
CA GLU A 541 -11.78 -10.17 -31.06
C GLU A 541 -13.03 -9.45 -31.57
N LEU A 542 -13.51 -8.48 -30.80
CA LEU A 542 -14.60 -7.60 -31.22
C LEU A 542 -14.05 -6.45 -32.06
N LEU A 543 -14.42 -6.44 -33.33
CA LEU A 543 -14.11 -5.39 -34.29
C LEU A 543 -15.35 -4.56 -34.56
N LEU A 544 -15.18 -3.25 -34.71
CA LEU A 544 -16.22 -2.32 -35.14
C LEU A 544 -15.90 -1.89 -36.55
N GLU A 545 -16.88 -1.95 -37.45
CA GLU A 545 -16.79 -1.43 -38.81
C GLU A 545 -17.72 -0.24 -39.00
N TRP A 546 -17.17 0.83 -39.58
CA TRP A 546 -17.92 1.95 -40.10
C TRP A 546 -17.47 2.27 -41.53
N GLU A 547 -18.35 1.99 -42.49
CA GLU A 547 -18.14 2.26 -43.92
C GLU A 547 -16.77 1.78 -44.46
N GLY A 548 -16.38 0.56 -44.11
CA GLY A 548 -15.11 -0.04 -44.50
C GLY A 548 -13.88 0.38 -43.68
N LEU A 549 -14.02 1.29 -42.70
CA LEU A 549 -13.00 1.49 -41.67
C LEU A 549 -13.26 0.52 -40.51
N GLN A 550 -12.21 -0.12 -40.01
CA GLN A 550 -12.31 -1.08 -38.91
C GLN A 550 -11.46 -0.63 -37.71
N ALA A 551 -12.02 -0.76 -36.52
CA ALA A 551 -11.35 -0.50 -35.25
C ALA A 551 -11.49 -1.72 -34.34
N ARG A 552 -10.43 -2.11 -33.65
CA ARG A 552 -10.46 -3.15 -32.63
C ARG A 552 -10.75 -2.54 -31.27
N ILE A 553 -11.58 -3.21 -30.48
CA ILE A 553 -11.75 -2.89 -29.07
C ILE A 553 -10.55 -3.45 -28.31
N ILE A 554 -9.67 -2.56 -27.86
CA ILE A 554 -8.41 -2.92 -27.18
C ILE A 554 -8.53 -2.95 -25.65
N ARG A 555 -9.52 -2.24 -25.10
CA ARG A 555 -9.85 -2.29 -23.66
C ARG A 555 -11.37 -2.21 -23.52
N PRO A 556 -12.07 -3.36 -23.51
CA PRO A 556 -13.51 -3.40 -23.35
C PRO A 556 -13.92 -3.12 -21.90
N ASP A 557 -15.21 -2.83 -21.71
CA ASP A 557 -15.89 -2.84 -20.40
C ASP A 557 -15.26 -1.94 -19.32
N VAL A 558 -14.78 -0.76 -19.71
CA VAL A 558 -14.37 0.27 -18.76
C VAL A 558 -15.65 0.89 -18.15
N GLN A 559 -16.11 0.32 -17.04
CA GLN A 559 -17.37 0.69 -16.40
C GLN A 559 -17.34 2.08 -15.75
N ALA A 560 -18.47 2.75 -15.80
CA ALA A 560 -18.75 4.03 -15.16
C ALA A 560 -20.15 3.98 -14.53
N VAL A 561 -20.47 4.90 -13.62
CA VAL A 561 -21.77 4.87 -12.90
C VAL A 561 -22.97 5.11 -13.82
N ASN A 562 -22.76 5.76 -14.96
CA ASN A 562 -23.77 6.12 -15.94
C ASN A 562 -23.53 5.48 -17.32
N GLY A 563 -22.70 4.43 -17.41
CA GLY A 563 -22.49 3.74 -18.68
C GLY A 563 -21.16 3.00 -18.76
N VAL A 564 -20.73 2.72 -19.99
CA VAL A 564 -19.51 1.95 -20.27
C VAL A 564 -18.68 2.61 -21.36
N ILE A 565 -17.36 2.57 -21.21
CA ILE A 565 -16.38 2.96 -22.21
C ILE A 565 -15.76 1.68 -22.81
N HIS A 566 -15.66 1.65 -24.14
CA HIS A 566 -14.86 0.66 -24.88
C HIS A 566 -13.74 1.41 -25.58
N VAL A 567 -12.49 1.14 -25.22
CA VAL A 567 -11.36 1.81 -25.86
C VAL A 567 -11.05 1.14 -27.18
N ILE A 568 -10.94 1.94 -28.24
CA ILE A 568 -10.68 1.46 -29.60
C ILE A 568 -9.35 2.00 -30.14
N ASP A 569 -8.75 1.27 -31.08
CA ASP A 569 -7.44 1.61 -31.65
C ASP A 569 -7.49 2.49 -32.91
N ARG A 570 -8.68 2.94 -33.34
CA ARG A 570 -8.85 3.82 -34.50
C ARG A 570 -9.92 4.88 -34.28
N VAL A 571 -9.66 6.10 -34.76
CA VAL A 571 -10.67 7.16 -34.85
C VAL A 571 -11.54 6.92 -36.09
N MET A 572 -12.84 6.70 -35.93
CA MET A 572 -13.76 6.49 -37.06
C MET A 572 -14.10 7.83 -37.74
N MET A 573 -13.28 8.25 -38.69
CA MET A 573 -13.44 9.50 -39.43
C MET A 573 -12.98 9.37 -40.89
N LYS A 574 -13.62 10.12 -41.80
CA LYS A 574 -13.17 10.33 -43.19
C LYS A 574 -13.00 11.81 -43.46
N ARG A 575 -12.15 12.19 -44.43
CA ARG A 575 -11.91 13.60 -44.82
C ARG A 575 -13.18 14.43 -45.05
N ARG A 576 -14.22 13.81 -45.60
CA ARG A 576 -15.51 14.49 -45.84
C ARG A 576 -16.25 14.93 -44.58
N ASP A 577 -15.88 14.41 -43.41
CA ASP A 577 -16.40 14.89 -42.13
C ASP A 577 -15.94 16.31 -41.79
N LEU A 578 -14.84 16.75 -42.42
CA LEU A 578 -14.23 18.07 -42.22
C LEU A 578 -14.48 19.04 -43.37
N THR A 579 -15.13 18.59 -44.44
CA THR A 579 -15.54 19.47 -45.53
C THR A 579 -16.90 20.09 -45.20
N LYS A 580 -17.04 21.42 -45.32
CA LYS A 580 -18.36 22.07 -45.30
C LYS A 580 -19.22 21.43 -46.39
N SER A 581 -20.34 20.79 -46.04
CA SER A 581 -21.42 20.61 -47.00
C SER A 581 -21.83 22.01 -47.47
N GLY A 582 -21.68 22.27 -48.77
CA GLY A 582 -22.23 23.47 -49.37
C GLY A 582 -23.74 23.55 -49.13
N SER A 583 -24.21 24.78 -48.86
CA SER A 583 -25.61 25.25 -48.82
C SER A 583 -26.56 24.66 -47.78
N SER A 584 -26.66 25.36 -46.64
CA SER A 584 -27.95 25.90 -46.15
C SER A 584 -27.69 27.27 -45.52
N PRO A 585 -28.61 28.25 -45.63
CA PRO A 585 -28.31 29.64 -45.34
C PRO A 585 -28.01 29.85 -43.86
N VAL A 586 -27.02 30.70 -43.61
CA VAL A 586 -26.72 31.29 -42.32
C VAL A 586 -27.99 31.96 -41.77
N GLY A 587 -28.54 31.38 -40.70
CA GLY A 587 -29.59 31.96 -39.89
C GLY A 587 -29.42 31.47 -38.46
N GLN A 588 -28.88 32.36 -37.61
CA GLN A 588 -28.85 32.32 -36.14
C GLN A 588 -29.28 31.00 -35.48
N GLN A 589 -28.33 30.18 -35.02
CA GLN A 589 -28.51 29.37 -33.79
C GLN A 589 -27.14 29.07 -33.15
N GLY A 590 -26.90 29.67 -31.98
CA GLY A 590 -26.23 28.99 -30.88
C GLY A 590 -27.21 28.98 -29.69
N PRO A 591 -26.83 28.40 -28.55
CA PRO A 591 -26.54 27.00 -28.31
C PRO A 591 -27.87 26.22 -28.09
N ALA A 592 -28.25 25.37 -29.04
CA ALA A 592 -29.46 24.55 -28.93
C ALA A 592 -29.31 23.19 -29.63
N TYR A 593 -28.23 22.46 -29.32
CA TYR A 593 -28.11 21.04 -29.68
C TYR A 593 -27.98 20.17 -28.42
N PHE A 594 -28.82 20.44 -27.42
CA PHE A 594 -29.23 19.44 -26.44
C PHE A 594 -30.66 19.73 -25.94
N ARG A 595 -31.61 19.92 -26.84
CA ARG A 595 -33.04 19.89 -26.52
C ARG A 595 -33.83 19.22 -27.65
N VAL A 596 -34.48 18.12 -27.28
CA VAL A 596 -35.56 17.39 -27.98
C VAL A 596 -35.15 16.51 -29.17
N ILE A 597 -35.08 15.20 -28.93
CA ILE A 597 -35.93 14.26 -29.68
C ILE A 597 -36.78 13.52 -28.64
N LEU A 598 -37.96 14.09 -28.40
CA LEU A 598 -39.16 13.35 -28.04
C LEU A 598 -39.82 12.99 -29.37
N SER A 599 -39.74 11.75 -29.80
CA SER A 599 -40.63 11.22 -30.84
C SER A 599 -41.26 9.94 -30.31
N LEU A 600 -42.49 10.12 -29.81
CA LEU A 600 -43.54 9.12 -29.77
C LEU A 600 -43.60 8.38 -31.11
N VAL A 601 -43.43 7.05 -31.09
CA VAL A 601 -44.21 6.17 -31.94
C VAL A 601 -44.88 5.15 -31.03
N LEU A 602 -46.09 5.52 -30.61
CA LEU A 602 -47.13 4.60 -30.23
C LEU A 602 -47.74 4.12 -31.56
N ALA A 603 -47.43 2.90 -31.98
CA ALA A 603 -48.27 2.13 -32.87
C ALA A 603 -48.53 0.78 -32.18
N ALA A 604 -49.79 0.61 -31.83
CA ALA A 604 -50.37 -0.46 -31.06
C ALA A 604 -50.31 -1.83 -31.78
N ILE A 605 -50.26 -2.89 -30.97
CA ILE A 605 -51.06 -4.13 -31.06
C ILE A 605 -51.13 -4.79 -32.46
N PHE A 606 -50.48 -5.95 -32.62
CA PHE A 606 -51.11 -7.21 -33.01
C PHE A 606 -50.11 -8.37 -32.83
N PHE A 607 -50.48 -9.29 -31.93
CA PHE A 607 -49.90 -10.61 -31.56
C PHE A 607 -48.48 -10.69 -30.97
#